data_AF-A0A178AWI7-F1
#
_entry.id   AF-A0A178AWI7-F1
#
_cell.length_a   1.000
_cell.length_b   1.000
_cell.length_c   1.000
_cell.angle_alpha   90.00
_cell.angle_beta   90.00
_cell.angle_gamma   90.00
#
_symmetry.space_group_name_H-M   'P 1'
#
loop_
_entity.id
_entity.type
_entity.pdbx_description
1 polymer ?
#
loop_
_entity_poly.entity_id
_entity_poly.type
_entity_poly.pdbx_seq_one_letter_code
_entity_poly.pdbx_strand_id
1 'polypeptide(L)'
;MLSRTAILALFTATASAAAIPSESTPWLWHVTGATSACTGASSCQYSFSVSAPAGPSGEPSFDATGCFGTSVQGGFKSCSIVGVDVPGDVLAQEINHGVDKDADIEVRFTFEQNGIKYTYTGGHEIAHGGERADFDITPTEVFAVPVEG
;
A
#
# COMPACT_ATOMS: atom_id res chain seq x y z
N MET A 1 -34.77 -1.91 74.10
CA MET A 1 -34.53 -0.80 73.17
C MET A 1 -33.37 -1.23 72.26
N LEU A 2 -33.66 -1.72 71.05
CA LEU A 2 -32.62 -2.14 70.10
C LEU A 2 -32.40 -1.03 69.06
N SER A 3 -31.16 -0.56 68.99
CA SER A 3 -30.67 0.50 68.13
C SER A 3 -30.67 0.06 66.66
N ARG A 4 -31.12 0.95 65.76
CA ARG A 4 -31.05 0.77 64.30
C ARG A 4 -29.76 1.38 63.78
N THR A 5 -28.84 0.57 63.24
CA THR A 5 -27.68 1.03 62.48
C THR A 5 -27.93 0.79 60.99
N ALA A 6 -28.10 1.88 60.24
CA ALA A 6 -28.16 1.87 58.79
C ALA A 6 -26.73 1.85 58.22
N ILE A 7 -26.45 0.92 57.32
CA ILE A 7 -25.19 0.84 56.57
C ILE A 7 -25.45 1.46 55.19
N LEU A 8 -24.85 2.63 54.93
CA LEU A 8 -24.77 3.21 53.59
C LEU A 8 -23.63 2.52 52.83
N ALA A 9 -23.94 1.82 51.74
CA ALA A 9 -22.96 1.34 50.78
C ALA A 9 -22.75 2.39 49.68
N LEU A 10 -21.54 2.96 49.60
CA LEU A 10 -21.10 3.86 48.52
C LEU A 10 -20.62 3.00 47.35
N PHE A 11 -21.36 3.02 46.24
CA PHE A 11 -20.89 2.47 44.97
C PHE A 11 -19.93 3.46 44.31
N THR A 12 -18.63 3.17 44.36
CA THR A 12 -17.63 3.87 43.54
C THR A 12 -17.76 3.39 42.10
N ALA A 13 -18.31 4.23 41.22
CA ALA A 13 -18.30 3.99 39.79
C ALA A 13 -16.87 4.18 39.25
N THR A 14 -16.18 3.09 38.96
CA THR A 14 -14.94 3.13 38.17
C THR A 14 -15.30 3.42 36.71
N ALA A 15 -15.00 4.63 36.25
CA ALA A 15 -15.05 4.96 34.83
C ALA A 15 -13.91 4.21 34.13
N SER A 16 -14.23 3.12 33.43
CA SER A 16 -13.31 2.49 32.50
C SER A 16 -13.16 3.42 31.29
N ALA A 17 -12.03 4.11 31.18
CA ALA A 17 -11.64 4.73 29.92
C ALA A 17 -11.43 3.59 28.90
N ALA A 18 -12.29 3.53 27.89
CA ALA A 18 -12.09 2.64 26.76
C ALA A 18 -10.78 3.04 26.07
N ALA A 19 -9.84 2.09 25.94
CA ALA A 19 -8.67 2.30 25.12
C ALA A 19 -9.14 2.58 23.68
N ILE A 20 -8.82 3.77 23.18
CA ILE A 20 -8.99 4.09 21.76
C ILE A 20 -8.05 3.13 21.02
N PRO A 21 -8.53 2.33 20.04
CA PRO A 21 -7.62 1.53 19.23
C PRO A 21 -6.59 2.47 18.59
N SER A 22 -5.31 2.27 18.92
CA SER A 22 -4.22 2.92 18.19
C SER A 22 -4.37 2.55 16.73
N GLU A 23 -4.61 3.55 15.87
CA GLU A 23 -4.51 3.34 14.43
C GLU A 23 -3.10 2.81 14.15
N SER A 24 -3.03 1.61 13.57
CA SER A 24 -1.75 1.04 13.13
C SER A 24 -1.12 2.00 12.15
N THR A 25 0.16 2.37 12.36
CA THR A 25 0.91 3.18 11.40
C THR A 25 0.77 2.58 9.99
N PRO A 26 0.37 3.36 8.98
CA PRO A 26 0.20 2.84 7.62
C PRO A 26 1.55 2.36 7.07
N TRP A 27 1.53 1.22 6.38
CA TRP A 27 2.70 0.72 5.67
C TRP A 27 2.83 1.48 4.35
N LEU A 28 3.77 2.42 4.30
CA LEU A 28 3.93 3.31 3.14
C LEU A 28 4.97 2.75 2.16
N TRP A 29 4.63 2.77 0.88
CA TRP A 29 5.54 2.48 -0.22
C TRP A 29 5.98 3.79 -0.85
N HIS A 30 7.29 4.05 -0.80
CA HIS A 30 7.87 5.30 -1.27
C HIS A 30 8.19 5.19 -2.75
N VAL A 31 7.47 5.95 -3.58
CA VAL A 31 7.71 6.08 -5.00
C VAL A 31 8.61 7.29 -5.25
N THR A 32 9.66 7.07 -6.04
CA THR A 32 10.61 8.11 -6.41
C THR A 32 10.74 8.23 -7.91
N GLY A 33 10.88 9.47 -8.35
CA GLY A 33 11.20 9.80 -9.72
C GLY A 33 10.08 9.52 -10.71
N ALA A 34 8.83 9.49 -10.27
CA ALA A 34 7.69 9.18 -11.11
C ALA A 34 7.49 10.20 -12.21
N THR A 35 7.33 9.69 -13.43
CA THR A 35 7.03 10.49 -14.61
C THR A 35 5.97 9.78 -15.43
N SER A 36 5.04 10.54 -16.00
CA SER A 36 4.16 10.09 -17.06
C SER A 36 4.22 11.03 -18.26
N ALA A 37 4.38 10.47 -19.45
CA ALA A 37 4.50 11.24 -20.69
C ALA A 37 3.69 10.60 -21.82
N CYS A 38 2.85 11.41 -22.48
CA CYS A 38 2.02 10.97 -23.59
C CYS A 38 2.50 11.50 -24.94
N THR A 39 2.61 10.59 -25.91
CA THR A 39 2.77 10.89 -27.34
C THR A 39 1.41 10.72 -28.03
N GLY A 40 0.52 11.71 -27.85
CA GLY A 40 -0.84 11.69 -28.40
C GLY A 40 -1.87 11.06 -27.46
N ALA A 41 -3.07 10.80 -27.97
CA ALA A 41 -4.25 10.48 -27.15
C ALA A 41 -4.22 9.12 -26.44
N SER A 42 -3.39 8.17 -26.90
CA SER A 42 -3.48 6.76 -26.50
C SER A 42 -2.12 6.09 -26.25
N SER A 43 -1.02 6.83 -26.32
CA SER A 43 0.32 6.30 -26.07
C SER A 43 0.97 7.10 -24.95
N CYS A 44 0.80 6.63 -23.73
CA CYS A 44 1.47 7.19 -22.56
C CYS A 44 2.49 6.19 -22.02
N GLN A 45 3.54 6.72 -21.41
CA GLN A 45 4.63 5.95 -20.83
C GLN A 45 4.91 6.45 -19.43
N TYR A 46 5.07 5.51 -18.50
CA TYR A 46 5.43 5.78 -17.12
C TYR A 46 6.81 5.25 -16.80
N SER A 47 7.46 5.84 -15.79
CA SER A 47 8.71 5.38 -15.22
C SER A 47 8.85 5.84 -13.77
N PHE A 48 9.27 4.95 -12.88
CA PHE A 48 9.57 5.25 -11.47
C PHE A 48 10.42 4.14 -10.81
N SER A 49 10.82 4.40 -9.58
CA SER A 49 11.30 3.39 -8.62
C SER A 49 10.41 3.38 -7.39
N VAL A 50 10.29 2.26 -6.71
CA VAL A 50 9.45 2.12 -5.51
C VAL A 50 10.14 1.25 -4.47
N SER A 51 10.10 1.65 -3.22
CA SER A 51 10.64 0.86 -2.11
C SER A 51 9.71 0.90 -0.92
N ALA A 52 9.81 -0.10 -0.05
CA ALA A 52 9.08 -0.14 1.21
C ALA A 52 9.94 -0.76 2.32
N PRO A 53 9.85 -0.25 3.55
CA PRO A 53 10.39 -0.95 4.71
C PRO A 53 9.61 -2.24 4.98
N ALA A 54 10.07 -3.05 5.93
CA ALA A 54 9.26 -4.16 6.43
C ALA A 54 7.93 -3.64 6.99
N GLY A 55 6.85 -4.36 6.71
CA GLY A 55 5.50 -3.98 7.13
C GLY A 55 5.21 -4.32 8.59
N PRO A 56 4.13 -3.76 9.15
CA PRO A 56 3.77 -3.89 10.57
C PRO A 56 3.38 -5.33 10.98
N SER A 57 3.02 -6.19 10.03
CA SER A 57 2.62 -7.58 10.26
C SER A 57 3.71 -8.59 9.90
N GLY A 58 4.93 -8.12 9.61
CA GLY A 58 6.05 -8.96 9.19
C GLY A 58 6.14 -9.14 7.67
N GLU A 59 5.50 -8.27 6.90
CA GLU A 59 5.70 -8.17 5.45
C GLU A 59 7.18 -7.82 5.17
N PRO A 60 7.80 -8.44 4.15
CA PRO A 60 9.19 -8.14 3.81
C PRO A 60 9.35 -6.72 3.27
N SER A 61 10.53 -6.13 3.48
CA SER A 61 10.94 -4.93 2.76
C SER A 61 11.20 -5.25 1.29
N PHE A 62 11.08 -4.24 0.44
CA PHE A 62 11.49 -4.35 -0.96
C PHE A 62 12.11 -3.05 -1.48
N ASP A 63 12.96 -3.19 -2.50
CA ASP A 63 13.43 -2.09 -3.33
C ASP A 63 13.30 -2.51 -4.81
N ALA A 64 12.53 -1.74 -5.58
CA ALA A 64 12.27 -2.01 -6.98
C ALA A 64 12.63 -0.80 -7.83
N THR A 65 13.44 -1.02 -8.86
CA THR A 65 13.84 0.03 -9.80
C THR A 65 13.56 -0.37 -11.25
N GLY A 66 13.46 0.62 -12.12
CA GLY A 66 13.10 0.39 -13.52
C GLY A 66 11.67 -0.13 -13.66
N CYS A 67 10.73 0.44 -12.91
CA CYS A 67 9.30 0.24 -13.10
C CYS A 67 8.86 1.17 -14.25
N PHE A 68 8.81 0.65 -15.48
CA PHE A 68 8.44 1.45 -16.65
C PHE A 68 7.58 0.65 -17.61
N GLY A 69 6.74 1.34 -18.38
CA GLY A 69 5.86 0.67 -19.32
C GLY A 69 5.03 1.65 -20.13
N THR A 70 4.24 1.08 -21.04
CA THR A 70 3.17 1.78 -21.74
C THR A 70 1.88 1.68 -20.92
N SER A 71 1.13 2.76 -20.82
CA SER A 71 -0.10 2.85 -20.04
C SER A 71 -1.22 2.05 -20.70
N VAL A 72 -1.36 0.80 -20.26
CA VAL A 72 -2.38 -0.15 -20.70
C VAL A 72 -3.09 -0.65 -19.45
N GLN A 73 -4.39 -0.38 -19.35
CA GLN A 73 -5.19 -0.82 -18.19
C GLN A 73 -5.13 -2.34 -18.04
N GLY A 74 -4.81 -2.82 -16.84
CA GLY A 74 -4.68 -4.24 -16.52
C GLY A 74 -3.35 -4.88 -16.95
N GLY A 75 -2.43 -4.10 -17.50
CA GLY A 75 -1.13 -4.56 -18.00
C GLY A 75 0.01 -4.44 -16.98
N PHE A 76 -0.16 -4.94 -15.75
CA PHE A 76 0.92 -5.00 -14.76
C PHE A 76 2.19 -5.64 -15.34
N LYS A 77 3.31 -4.94 -15.20
CA LYS A 77 4.63 -5.42 -15.61
C LYS A 77 5.59 -5.40 -14.43
N SER A 78 6.40 -6.46 -14.31
CA SER A 78 7.48 -6.52 -13.32
C SER A 78 8.44 -5.35 -13.51
N CYS A 79 8.89 -4.77 -12.40
CA CYS A 79 10.00 -3.82 -12.41
C CYS A 79 11.31 -4.54 -12.79
N SER A 80 12.25 -3.82 -13.37
CA SER A 80 13.47 -4.41 -13.95
C SER A 80 14.40 -5.03 -12.93
N ILE A 81 14.49 -4.42 -11.74
CA ILE A 81 15.28 -4.91 -10.62
C ILE A 81 14.36 -4.92 -9.41
N VAL A 82 14.27 -6.06 -8.75
CA VAL A 82 13.46 -6.25 -7.55
C VAL A 82 14.34 -6.92 -6.48
N GLY A 83 14.65 -6.17 -5.43
CA GLY A 83 15.29 -6.67 -4.22
C GLY A 83 14.24 -7.00 -3.17
N VAL A 84 13.91 -8.27 -3.02
CA VAL A 84 13.00 -8.79 -1.99
C VAL A 84 13.68 -9.97 -1.32
N ASP A 85 13.64 -10.05 0.01
CA ASP A 85 14.33 -11.09 0.79
C ASP A 85 13.69 -12.48 0.70
N VAL A 86 12.52 -12.57 0.07
CA VAL A 86 11.71 -13.78 -0.13
C VAL A 86 11.28 -13.88 -1.59
N PRO A 87 10.88 -15.07 -2.08
CA PRO A 87 10.30 -15.19 -3.41
C PRO A 87 9.13 -14.22 -3.58
N GLY A 88 9.23 -13.36 -4.60
CA GLY A 88 8.28 -12.28 -4.78
C GLY A 88 8.59 -11.45 -6.03
N ASP A 89 7.72 -10.49 -6.31
CA ASP A 89 7.85 -9.57 -7.43
C ASP A 89 7.13 -8.26 -7.13
N VAL A 90 7.63 -7.17 -7.72
CA VAL A 90 6.99 -5.85 -7.70
C VAL A 90 6.60 -5.52 -9.13
N LEU A 91 5.30 -5.40 -9.34
CA LEU A 91 4.71 -5.05 -10.63
C LEU A 91 4.14 -3.63 -10.58
N ALA A 92 4.16 -2.98 -11.73
CA ALA A 92 3.64 -1.64 -11.91
C ALA A 92 2.76 -1.56 -13.15
N GLN A 93 1.76 -0.70 -13.12
CA GLN A 93 1.05 -0.22 -14.30
C GLN A 93 0.70 1.27 -14.15
N GLU A 94 0.35 1.88 -15.27
CA GLU A 94 -0.35 3.17 -15.27
C GLU A 94 -1.72 3.01 -15.92
N ILE A 95 -2.75 3.51 -15.23
CA ILE A 95 -4.10 3.67 -15.75
C ILE A 95 -4.22 5.09 -16.28
N ASN A 96 -4.23 5.23 -17.60
CA ASN A 96 -4.48 6.50 -18.26
C ASN A 96 -5.99 6.79 -18.30
N HIS A 97 -6.43 7.93 -17.75
CA HIS A 97 -7.83 8.38 -17.79
C HIS A 97 -8.15 9.27 -19.00
N GLY A 98 -7.14 9.60 -19.81
CA GLY A 98 -7.20 10.45 -21.00
C GLY A 98 -6.03 11.44 -21.03
N VAL A 99 -5.63 11.88 -22.22
CA VAL A 99 -4.42 12.74 -22.37
C VAL A 99 -4.49 14.09 -21.64
N ASP A 100 -5.70 14.63 -21.47
CA ASP A 100 -5.96 15.89 -20.74
C ASP A 100 -6.42 15.65 -19.29
N LYS A 101 -6.36 14.40 -18.82
CA LYS A 101 -6.70 14.00 -17.45
C LYS A 101 -5.48 13.38 -16.79
N ASP A 102 -5.49 13.34 -15.48
CA ASP A 102 -4.43 12.68 -14.72
C ASP A 102 -4.45 11.15 -14.96
N ALA A 103 -3.44 10.45 -14.45
CA ALA A 103 -3.29 9.01 -14.54
C ALA A 103 -3.03 8.41 -13.16
N ASP A 104 -3.40 7.15 -12.96
CA ASP A 104 -3.06 6.44 -11.72
C ASP A 104 -1.85 5.56 -11.94
N ILE A 105 -0.82 5.75 -11.13
CA ILE A 105 0.21 4.74 -10.93
C ILE A 105 -0.34 3.69 -9.97
N GLU A 106 -0.33 2.43 -10.38
CA GLU A 106 -0.64 1.30 -9.51
C GLU A 106 0.59 0.42 -9.34
N VAL A 107 0.88 0.08 -8.09
CA VAL A 107 1.92 -0.86 -7.70
C VAL A 107 1.27 -2.09 -7.11
N ARG A 108 1.76 -3.26 -7.50
CA ARG A 108 1.40 -4.55 -6.93
C ARG A 108 2.64 -5.23 -6.40
N PHE A 109 2.65 -5.53 -5.11
CA PHE A 109 3.70 -6.31 -4.48
C PHE A 109 3.20 -7.72 -4.17
N THR A 110 3.94 -8.73 -4.62
CA THR A 110 3.64 -10.12 -4.30
C THR A 110 4.83 -10.78 -3.62
N PHE A 111 4.56 -11.59 -2.60
CA PHE A 111 5.60 -12.39 -1.94
C PHE A 111 5.01 -13.68 -1.37
N GLU A 112 5.87 -14.69 -1.22
CA GLU A 112 5.52 -15.97 -0.62
C GLU A 112 6.17 -16.12 0.76
N GLN A 113 5.36 -16.47 1.76
CA GLN A 113 5.82 -16.73 3.12
C GLN A 113 4.98 -17.85 3.73
N ASN A 114 5.65 -18.85 4.31
CA ASN A 114 5.00 -20.01 4.94
C ASN A 114 4.01 -20.76 4.02
N GLY A 115 4.32 -20.84 2.72
CA GLY A 115 3.45 -21.49 1.73
C GLY A 115 2.19 -20.69 1.36
N ILE A 116 2.11 -19.42 1.74
CA ILE A 116 1.04 -18.50 1.36
C ILE A 116 1.63 -17.41 0.45
N LYS A 117 0.98 -17.18 -0.69
CA LYS A 117 1.25 -16.05 -1.56
C LYS A 117 0.38 -14.87 -1.16
N TYR A 118 1.03 -13.78 -0.76
CA TYR A 118 0.39 -12.51 -0.46
C TYR A 118 0.49 -11.59 -1.68
N THR A 119 -0.56 -10.81 -1.91
CA THR A 119 -0.62 -9.78 -2.94
C THR A 119 -1.17 -8.51 -2.32
N TYR A 120 -0.37 -7.45 -2.36
CA TYR A 120 -0.73 -6.11 -1.95
C TYR A 120 -0.85 -5.23 -3.20
N THR A 121 -1.86 -4.37 -3.27
CA THR A 121 -1.98 -3.36 -4.33
C THR A 121 -2.23 -1.99 -3.71
N GLY A 122 -1.68 -0.94 -4.31
CA GLY A 122 -1.97 0.44 -3.97
C GLY A 122 -1.68 1.34 -5.16
N GLY A 123 -2.20 2.57 -5.14
CA GLY A 123 -1.99 3.52 -6.22
C GLY A 123 -2.02 4.97 -5.81
N HIS A 124 -1.64 5.84 -6.74
CA HIS A 124 -1.60 7.28 -6.58
C HIS A 124 -1.86 7.98 -7.92
N GLU A 125 -2.62 9.06 -7.90
CA GLU A 125 -2.89 9.90 -9.07
C GLU A 125 -1.68 10.80 -9.37
N ILE A 126 -1.30 10.90 -10.64
CA ILE A 126 -0.22 11.76 -11.15
C ILE A 126 -0.65 12.49 -12.42
N ALA A 127 -0.10 13.67 -12.65
CA ALA A 127 -0.37 14.43 -13.87
C ALA A 127 0.48 13.96 -15.06
N HIS A 128 -0.14 13.91 -16.24
CA HIS A 128 0.58 13.73 -17.51
C HIS A 128 1.46 14.94 -17.83
N GLY A 129 2.71 14.70 -18.23
CA GLY A 129 3.65 15.75 -18.62
C GLY A 129 4.05 16.69 -17.48
N GLY A 130 3.71 16.33 -16.23
CA GLY A 130 4.09 17.05 -15.04
C GLY A 130 5.59 16.93 -14.74
N GLU A 131 6.03 17.70 -13.74
CA GLU A 131 7.36 17.49 -13.17
C GLU A 131 7.47 16.10 -12.56
N ARG A 132 8.70 15.60 -12.46
CA ARG A 132 9.01 14.38 -11.76
C ARG A 132 8.49 14.45 -10.32
N ALA A 133 7.73 13.45 -9.89
CA ALA A 133 7.08 13.42 -8.58
C ALA A 133 7.62 12.30 -7.69
N ASP A 134 7.69 12.60 -6.39
CA ASP A 134 7.94 11.63 -5.32
C ASP A 134 6.71 11.64 -4.40
N PHE A 135 6.22 10.45 -4.02
CA PHE A 135 5.01 10.31 -3.22
C PHE A 135 4.97 8.96 -2.51
N ASP A 136 4.05 8.84 -1.55
CA ASP A 136 3.81 7.59 -0.85
C ASP A 136 2.50 6.94 -1.31
N ILE A 137 2.54 5.63 -1.54
CA ILE A 137 1.38 4.78 -1.75
C ILE A 137 1.06 4.07 -0.44
N THR A 138 -0.21 4.11 -0.02
CA THR A 138 -0.73 3.21 1.02
C THR A 138 -1.40 2.02 0.34
N PRO A 139 -0.94 0.78 0.56
CA PRO A 139 -1.57 -0.41 0.02
C PRO A 139 -2.99 -0.58 0.57
N THR A 140 -3.96 -0.83 -0.31
CA THR A 140 -5.38 -0.86 0.02
C THR A 140 -6.00 -2.26 -0.10
N GLU A 141 -5.45 -3.13 -0.95
CA GLU A 141 -5.98 -4.47 -1.19
C GLU A 141 -4.99 -5.55 -0.82
N VAL A 142 -5.44 -6.54 -0.05
CA VAL A 142 -4.63 -7.70 0.34
C VAL A 142 -5.36 -8.98 -0.03
N PHE A 143 -4.70 -9.85 -0.79
CA PHE A 143 -5.16 -11.20 -1.06
C PHE A 143 -4.09 -12.19 -0.63
N ALA A 144 -4.50 -13.24 0.10
CA ALA A 144 -3.63 -14.32 0.54
C ALA A 144 -4.18 -15.65 0.03
N VAL A 145 -3.39 -16.37 -0.76
CA VAL A 145 -3.76 -17.66 -1.33
C VAL A 145 -2.70 -18.72 -1.01
N PRO A 146 -3.08 -19.96 -0.64
CA PRO A 146 -2.11 -21.04 -0.53
C PRO A 146 -1.37 -21.27 -1.85
N VAL A 147 -0.07 -21.53 -1.78
CA VAL A 147 0.72 -21.98 -2.93
C VAL A 147 0.43 -23.48 -3.13
N GLU A 148 -0.16 -23.85 -4.26
CA GLU A 148 -0.32 -25.27 -4.61
C GLU A 148 1.06 -25.88 -4.89
N GLY A 149 1.39 -26.96 -4.18
CA GLY A 149 2.69 -27.65 -4.25
C GLY A 149 2.75 -28.76 -5.30
#